data_AF-A0A7J8JQ63-F1
#
_entry.id   AF-A0A7J8JQ63-F1
#
_cell.length_a   1.000
_cell.length_b   1.000
_cell.length_c   1.000
_cell.angle_alpha   90.00
_cell.angle_beta   90.00
_cell.angle_gamma   90.00
#
_symmetry.space_group_name_H-M   'P 1'
#
loop_
_entity.id
_entity.type
_entity.pdbx_description
1 polymer ?
#
loop_
_entity_poly.entity_id
_entity_poly.type
_entity_poly.pdbx_seq_one_letter_code
_entity_poly.pdbx_strand_id
1 'polypeptide(L)'
;MTWAVGSPLVMDPTSICRKARRLAGRQAELCQTEPEVVAELARGARLGVRECQFQFRFRRWNCSSHSKAFGRILQQDIRETAFVFAITAAGASHAVTQACSMGELLQCGCKAPRGKAPPRPLGLPGTPGPPGLTGSQDGSAAWEWGGCGDDVDFGDEKSRLFMDAQHKRGRGDIRVLVQLHNNEAGRLVSMGRAI
;
A
#
# COMPACT_ATOMS: atom_id res chain seq x y z
N MET A 1 7.69 26.58 16.31
CA MET A 1 8.43 25.85 15.24
C MET A 1 7.75 24.51 14.98
N THR A 2 6.54 24.54 14.44
CA THR A 2 5.61 23.41 14.47
C THR A 2 4.90 23.28 13.11
N TRP A 3 4.61 22.03 12.72
CA TRP A 3 3.75 21.59 11.59
C TRP A 3 4.38 21.29 10.21
N ALA A 4 5.65 21.62 9.94
CA ALA A 4 6.32 21.17 8.71
C ALA A 4 7.00 19.78 8.84
N VAL A 5 7.10 19.25 10.06
CA VAL A 5 7.62 17.92 10.36
C VAL A 5 6.44 16.99 10.59
N GLY A 6 5.98 16.29 9.55
CA GLY A 6 4.89 15.33 9.76
C GLY A 6 4.13 14.84 8.53
N SER A 7 4.37 15.36 7.33
CA SER A 7 3.78 14.74 6.14
C SER A 7 4.67 13.59 5.66
N PRO A 8 4.24 12.32 5.76
CA PRO A 8 5.00 11.16 5.28
C PRO A 8 5.22 11.21 3.75
N LEU A 9 4.44 12.05 3.06
CA LEU A 9 4.37 12.20 1.60
C LEU A 9 5.68 12.64 0.93
N VAL A 10 6.62 13.23 1.67
CA VAL A 10 7.81 13.92 1.11
C VAL A 10 9.11 13.53 1.80
N MET A 11 9.08 12.57 2.73
CA MET A 11 10.24 12.33 3.59
C MET A 11 11.20 11.27 3.05
N ASP A 12 12.48 11.50 3.30
CA ASP A 12 13.54 10.52 3.14
C ASP A 12 13.52 9.49 4.29
N PRO A 13 13.59 8.17 4.02
CA PRO A 13 13.42 7.15 5.05
C PRO A 13 14.37 7.30 6.24
N THR A 14 15.62 7.77 6.02
CA THR A 14 16.57 8.01 7.12
C THR A 14 16.19 9.21 7.99
N SER A 15 15.56 10.23 7.42
CA SER A 15 15.01 11.38 8.15
C SER A 15 13.74 10.99 8.92
N ILE A 16 12.90 10.11 8.35
CA ILE A 16 11.69 9.59 9.00
C ILE A 16 12.08 8.81 10.24
N CYS A 17 12.91 7.78 10.11
CA CYS A 17 13.24 6.91 11.24
C CYS A 17 14.05 7.62 12.33
N ARG A 18 14.90 8.60 11.97
CA ARG A 18 15.62 9.43 12.95
C ARG A 18 14.69 10.34 13.76
N LYS A 19 13.64 10.89 13.13
CA LYS A 19 12.61 11.70 13.81
C LYS A 19 11.62 10.84 14.58
N ALA A 20 11.23 9.69 14.03
CA ALA A 20 10.38 8.70 14.68
C ALA A 20 11.07 8.14 15.93
N ARG A 21 12.39 7.92 15.93
CA ARG A 21 13.12 7.58 17.17
C ARG A 21 13.01 8.62 18.30
N ARG A 22 12.67 9.88 17.97
CA ARG A 22 12.39 10.94 18.95
C ARG A 22 10.89 11.03 19.32
N LEU A 23 10.03 10.25 18.68
CA LEU A 23 8.57 10.29 18.80
C LEU A 23 8.04 8.88 19.10
N ALA A 24 7.44 8.64 20.26
CA ALA A 24 6.76 7.36 20.51
C ALA A 24 5.57 7.15 19.55
N GLY A 25 5.38 5.93 19.03
CA GLY A 25 4.23 5.56 18.18
C GLY A 25 4.52 4.47 17.14
N ARG A 26 3.50 4.10 16.36
CA ARG A 26 3.58 3.01 15.35
C ARG A 26 4.66 3.22 14.28
N GLN A 27 4.90 4.46 13.87
CA GLN A 27 6.00 4.80 12.93
C GLN A 27 7.37 4.46 13.51
N ALA A 28 7.59 4.68 14.81
CA ALA A 28 8.87 4.39 15.46
C ALA A 28 9.11 2.89 15.62
N GLU A 29 8.04 2.16 15.94
CA GLU A 29 8.03 0.69 16.00
C GLU A 29 8.41 0.10 14.64
N LEU A 30 7.73 0.50 13.56
CA LEU A 30 8.03 0.00 12.22
C LEU A 30 9.47 0.32 11.76
N CYS A 31 9.97 1.50 12.10
CA CYS A 31 11.36 1.87 11.85
C CYS A 31 12.40 1.05 12.62
N GLN A 32 12.02 0.43 13.74
CA GLN A 32 12.89 -0.43 14.54
C GLN A 32 12.80 -1.89 14.11
N THR A 33 11.60 -2.36 13.76
CA THR A 33 11.34 -3.77 13.47
C THR A 33 11.51 -4.11 11.99
N GLU A 34 11.15 -3.18 11.08
CA GLU A 34 11.06 -3.44 9.64
C GLU A 34 11.60 -2.27 8.80
N PRO A 35 12.90 -1.92 8.91
CA PRO A 35 13.48 -0.78 8.20
C PRO A 35 13.45 -0.92 6.67
N GLU A 36 13.53 -2.16 6.16
CA GLU A 36 13.42 -2.47 4.72
C GLU A 36 12.03 -2.12 4.18
N VAL A 37 10.96 -2.52 4.90
CA VAL A 37 9.58 -2.15 4.56
C VAL A 37 9.40 -0.63 4.57
N VAL A 38 10.02 0.08 5.52
CA VAL A 38 9.97 1.55 5.57
C VAL A 38 10.68 2.19 4.36
N ALA A 39 11.78 1.60 3.88
CA ALA A 39 12.44 2.07 2.66
C ALA A 39 11.51 1.94 1.45
N GLU A 40 10.80 0.82 1.34
CA GLU A 40 9.84 0.56 0.27
C GLU A 40 8.61 1.48 0.33
N LEU A 41 8.07 1.72 1.53
CA LEU A 41 7.02 2.72 1.75
C LEU A 41 7.45 4.12 1.28
N ALA A 42 8.68 4.53 1.62
CA ALA A 42 9.20 5.83 1.20
C ALA A 42 9.47 5.91 -0.31
N ARG A 43 9.96 4.82 -0.93
CA ARG A 43 10.10 4.70 -2.38
C ARG A 43 8.73 4.86 -3.07
N GLY A 44 7.70 4.20 -2.55
CA GLY A 44 6.33 4.26 -3.05
C GLY A 44 5.69 5.64 -2.90
N ALA A 45 5.87 6.31 -1.76
CA ALA A 45 5.40 7.68 -1.58
C ALA A 45 6.05 8.64 -2.60
N ARG A 46 7.35 8.50 -2.87
CA ARG A 46 8.06 9.27 -3.91
C ARG A 46 7.51 8.97 -5.31
N LEU A 47 7.16 7.71 -5.60
CA LEU A 47 6.50 7.33 -6.84
C LEU A 47 5.15 8.03 -6.99
N GLY A 48 4.33 8.05 -5.93
CA GLY A 48 3.05 8.77 -5.94
C GLY A 48 3.21 10.27 -6.19
N VAL A 49 4.24 10.91 -5.63
CA VAL A 49 4.53 12.34 -5.91
C VAL A 49 4.94 12.56 -7.37
N ARG A 50 5.75 11.68 -7.96
CA ARG A 50 6.09 11.76 -9.39
C ARG A 50 4.85 11.61 -10.26
N GLU A 51 3.95 10.69 -9.91
CA GLU A 51 2.69 10.51 -10.63
C GLU A 51 1.79 11.75 -10.48
N CYS A 52 1.73 12.34 -9.30
CA CYS A 52 1.03 13.61 -9.09
C CYS A 52 1.57 14.73 -9.99
N GLN A 53 2.88 14.86 -10.10
CA GLN A 53 3.52 15.83 -11.01
C GLN A 53 3.15 15.54 -12.47
N PHE A 54 3.15 14.26 -12.86
CA PHE A 54 2.73 13.86 -14.18
C PHE A 54 1.26 14.25 -14.45
N GLN A 55 0.33 13.85 -13.58
CA GLN A 55 -1.10 14.13 -13.75
C GLN A 55 -1.41 15.64 -13.80
N PHE A 56 -0.68 16.45 -13.03
CA PHE A 56 -0.89 17.90 -12.94
C PHE A 56 0.05 18.73 -13.81
N ARG A 57 0.85 18.11 -14.72
CA ARG A 57 1.91 18.79 -15.50
C ARG A 57 1.45 20.00 -16.32
N PHE A 58 0.18 20.07 -16.70
CA PHE A 58 -0.41 21.17 -17.47
C PHE A 58 -1.43 22.01 -16.66
N ARG A 59 -1.43 21.87 -15.33
CA ARG A 59 -2.30 22.65 -14.42
C ARG A 59 -1.52 23.81 -13.80
N ARG A 60 -2.23 24.85 -13.35
CA ARG A 60 -1.64 26.00 -12.63
C ARG A 60 -0.86 25.57 -11.40
N TRP A 61 -1.39 24.61 -10.66
CA TRP A 61 -0.66 23.86 -9.65
C TRP A 61 -0.23 22.52 -10.23
N ASN A 62 1.08 22.30 -10.33
CA ASN A 62 1.68 21.15 -11.03
C ASN A 62 2.32 20.12 -10.10
N CYS A 63 1.97 20.14 -8.81
CA CYS A 63 2.49 19.21 -7.80
C CYS A 63 4.03 19.25 -7.59
N SER A 64 4.69 20.37 -7.90
CA SER A 64 6.13 20.55 -7.68
C SER A 64 6.51 20.47 -6.20
N SER A 65 7.09 19.32 -5.80
CA SER A 65 7.38 18.95 -4.39
C SER A 65 8.56 19.70 -3.78
N HIS A 66 9.45 20.25 -4.60
CA HIS A 66 10.57 21.08 -4.15
C HIS A 66 10.17 22.49 -3.72
N SER A 67 8.91 22.90 -3.95
CA SER A 67 8.45 24.25 -3.62
C SER A 67 8.01 24.38 -2.15
N LYS A 68 8.30 25.52 -1.51
CA LYS A 68 7.71 25.87 -0.20
C LYS A 68 6.17 25.96 -0.26
N ALA A 69 5.60 26.11 -1.44
CA ALA A 69 4.17 26.09 -1.66
C ALA A 69 3.57 24.69 -1.44
N PHE A 70 4.32 23.62 -1.77
CA PHE A 70 3.87 22.25 -1.59
C PHE A 70 3.52 21.95 -0.13
N GLY A 71 4.42 22.26 0.81
CA GLY A 71 4.16 22.07 2.24
C GLY A 71 2.98 22.91 2.77
N ARG A 72 2.77 24.11 2.24
CA ARG A 72 1.62 24.96 2.60
C ARG A 72 0.30 24.41 2.06
N ILE A 73 0.29 23.88 0.85
CA ILE A 73 -0.89 23.25 0.24
C ILE A 73 -1.29 21.99 1.01
N LEU A 74 -0.32 21.15 1.42
CA LEU A 74 -0.58 20.00 2.29
C LEU A 74 -1.14 20.38 3.66
N GLN A 75 -1.13 21.67 4.02
CA GLN A 75 -1.78 22.20 5.21
C GLN A 75 -3.20 22.70 5.01
N GLN A 76 -3.70 22.68 3.77
CA GLN A 76 -5.02 23.14 3.38
C GLN A 76 -5.94 21.97 3.02
N ASP A 77 -7.22 22.12 3.33
CA ASP A 77 -8.26 21.15 3.03
C ASP A 77 -8.85 21.41 1.63
N ILE A 78 -8.06 21.12 0.59
CA ILE A 78 -8.43 21.32 -0.83
C ILE A 78 -8.29 20.04 -1.66
N ARG A 79 -8.86 20.06 -2.87
CA ARG A 79 -8.92 18.90 -3.78
C ARG A 79 -7.54 18.39 -4.17
N GLU A 80 -6.60 19.29 -4.38
CA GLU A 80 -5.21 18.98 -4.71
C GLU A 80 -4.54 18.18 -3.58
N THR A 81 -4.74 18.60 -2.34
CA THR A 81 -4.22 17.92 -1.15
C THR A 81 -4.83 16.53 -0.99
N ALA A 82 -6.15 16.39 -1.23
CA ALA A 82 -6.82 15.10 -1.22
C ALA A 82 -6.20 14.14 -2.25
N PHE A 83 -5.92 14.62 -3.46
CA PHE A 83 -5.27 13.83 -4.50
C PHE A 83 -3.85 13.38 -4.08
N VAL A 84 -3.05 14.28 -3.50
CA VAL A 84 -1.69 13.93 -3.04
C VAL A 84 -1.73 12.83 -1.99
N PHE A 85 -2.62 12.94 -0.99
CA PHE A 85 -2.75 11.91 0.05
C PHE A 85 -3.18 10.56 -0.53
N ALA A 86 -4.14 10.54 -1.46
CA ALA A 86 -4.57 9.33 -2.13
C ALA A 86 -3.45 8.68 -2.96
N ILE A 87 -2.82 9.43 -3.88
CA ILE A 87 -1.86 8.84 -4.84
C ILE A 87 -0.57 8.36 -4.17
N THR A 88 -0.17 8.99 -3.07
CA THR A 88 1.01 8.57 -2.29
C THR A 88 0.72 7.37 -1.39
N ALA A 89 -0.48 7.26 -0.83
CA ALA A 89 -0.90 6.08 -0.08
C ALA A 89 -1.04 4.86 -0.99
N ALA A 90 -1.58 5.06 -2.20
CA ALA A 90 -1.58 4.08 -3.29
C ALA A 90 -0.15 3.69 -3.67
N GLY A 91 0.72 4.67 -3.92
CA GLY A 91 2.11 4.43 -4.29
C GLY A 91 2.90 3.66 -3.23
N ALA A 92 2.70 3.98 -1.94
CA ALA A 92 3.32 3.28 -0.82
C ALA A 92 2.85 1.82 -0.74
N SER A 93 1.54 1.57 -0.82
CA SER A 93 0.98 0.22 -0.85
C SER A 93 1.51 -0.58 -2.04
N HIS A 94 1.49 0.03 -3.23
CA HIS A 94 1.94 -0.60 -4.47
C HIS A 94 3.42 -1.00 -4.40
N ALA A 95 4.29 -0.12 -3.94
CA ALA A 95 5.72 -0.39 -3.85
C ALA A 95 6.04 -1.56 -2.89
N VAL A 96 5.38 -1.60 -1.72
CA VAL A 96 5.55 -2.71 -0.77
C VAL A 96 5.05 -4.02 -1.36
N THR A 97 3.85 -4.03 -1.94
CA THR A 97 3.31 -5.23 -2.60
C THR A 97 4.21 -5.73 -3.72
N GLN A 98 4.72 -4.82 -4.55
CA GLN A 98 5.65 -5.18 -5.62
C GLN A 98 6.94 -5.80 -5.06
N ALA A 99 7.51 -5.22 -4.00
CA ALA A 99 8.72 -5.73 -3.36
C ALA A 99 8.49 -7.14 -2.77
N CYS A 100 7.32 -7.40 -2.21
CA CYS A 100 6.93 -8.75 -1.76
C CYS A 100 6.93 -9.76 -2.92
N SER A 101 6.31 -9.42 -4.04
CA SER A 101 6.21 -10.31 -5.20
C SER A 101 7.54 -10.55 -5.91
N MET A 102 8.46 -9.59 -5.82
CA MET A 102 9.83 -9.72 -6.33
C MET A 102 10.75 -10.47 -5.35
N GLY A 103 10.29 -10.78 -4.14
CA GLY A 103 11.09 -11.44 -3.12
C GLY A 103 12.14 -10.53 -2.47
N GLU A 104 11.96 -9.21 -2.53
CA GLU A 104 12.88 -8.21 -1.95
C GLU A 104 12.66 -8.01 -0.45
N LEU A 105 11.48 -8.40 0.07
CA LEU A 105 11.12 -8.29 1.48
C LEU A 105 10.98 -9.69 2.10
N LEU A 106 11.63 -9.92 3.24
CA LEU A 106 11.57 -11.21 3.94
C LEU A 106 10.27 -11.42 4.73
N GLN A 107 9.53 -10.34 4.99
CA GLN A 107 8.34 -10.35 5.83
C GLN A 107 7.07 -10.78 5.06
N CYS A 108 7.16 -10.93 3.75
CA CYS A 108 6.04 -11.23 2.84
C CYS A 108 6.52 -12.02 1.62
N GLY A 109 5.58 -12.38 0.74
CA GLY A 109 5.88 -13.08 -0.51
C GLY A 109 4.65 -13.16 -1.40
N CYS A 110 4.68 -14.06 -2.37
CA CYS A 110 3.55 -14.29 -3.28
C CYS A 110 2.33 -14.83 -2.53
N LYS A 111 1.17 -14.24 -2.78
CA LYS A 111 -0.12 -14.76 -2.31
C LYS A 111 -0.52 -15.98 -3.13
N ALA A 112 -0.79 -17.09 -2.44
CA ALA A 112 -1.34 -18.27 -3.10
C ALA A 112 -2.75 -17.97 -3.68
N PRO A 113 -3.10 -18.50 -4.86
CA PRO A 113 -4.43 -18.31 -5.43
C PRO A 113 -5.50 -18.81 -4.45
N ARG A 114 -6.45 -17.95 -4.12
CA ARG A 114 -7.59 -18.31 -3.25
C ARG A 114 -8.42 -19.36 -3.99
N GLY A 115 -8.49 -20.59 -3.46
CA GLY A 115 -9.40 -21.63 -3.99
C GLY A 115 -8.80 -22.99 -4.33
N LYS A 116 -7.50 -23.25 -4.16
CA LYS A 116 -6.99 -24.63 -4.20
C LYS A 116 -7.11 -25.26 -2.81
N ALA A 117 -8.03 -26.21 -2.66
CA ALA A 117 -7.85 -27.27 -1.68
C ALA A 117 -6.48 -27.94 -1.94
N PRO A 118 -5.76 -28.41 -0.90
CA PRO A 118 -4.50 -29.10 -1.12
C PRO A 118 -4.68 -30.23 -2.15
N PRO A 119 -3.72 -30.47 -3.06
CA PRO A 119 -3.79 -31.63 -3.94
C PRO A 119 -4.00 -32.87 -3.06
N ARG A 120 -5.04 -33.66 -3.37
CA ARG A 120 -5.23 -34.96 -2.71
C ARG A 120 -3.95 -35.78 -2.93
N PRO A 121 -3.40 -36.45 -1.91
CA PRO A 121 -2.27 -37.35 -2.10
C PRO A 121 -2.62 -38.39 -3.16
N LEU A 122 -1.79 -38.51 -4.19
CA LEU A 122 -1.85 -39.62 -5.14
C LEU A 122 -1.39 -40.89 -4.42
N GLY A 123 -2.31 -41.83 -4.22
CA GLY A 123 -2.00 -43.21 -3.87
C GLY A 123 -2.42 -43.65 -2.47
N LEU A 124 -3.69 -44.00 -2.29
CA LEU A 124 -4.07 -45.09 -1.39
C LEU A 124 -4.86 -46.12 -2.22
N PRO A 125 -4.35 -47.36 -2.42
CA PRO A 125 -5.09 -48.42 -3.08
C PRO A 125 -6.18 -48.95 -2.15
N GLY A 126 -7.45 -49.00 -2.59
CA GLY A 126 -8.46 -49.86 -1.94
C GLY A 126 -9.90 -49.37 -1.82
N THR A 127 -10.26 -48.15 -2.20
CA THR A 127 -11.67 -47.71 -2.15
C THR A 127 -12.28 -47.63 -3.56
N PRO A 128 -13.34 -48.40 -3.88
CA PRO A 128 -14.13 -48.16 -5.09
C PRO A 128 -14.74 -46.77 -4.98
N GLY A 129 -14.25 -45.84 -5.80
CA GLY A 129 -14.89 -44.54 -5.99
C GLY A 129 -16.23 -44.73 -6.73
N PRO A 130 -17.19 -43.80 -6.57
CA PRO A 130 -18.44 -43.86 -7.32
C PRO A 130 -18.16 -43.80 -8.83
N PRO A 131 -18.97 -44.49 -9.66
CA PRO A 131 -18.78 -44.54 -11.10
C PRO A 131 -18.89 -43.14 -11.73
N GLY A 132 -18.10 -42.94 -12.78
CA GLY A 132 -17.73 -41.64 -13.31
C GLY A 132 -18.88 -40.67 -13.62
N LEU A 133 -18.60 -39.39 -13.34
CA LEU A 133 -19.09 -38.31 -14.18
C LEU A 133 -18.00 -38.06 -15.22
N THR A 134 -18.28 -38.62 -16.40
CA THR A 134 -17.78 -38.21 -17.70
C THR A 134 -17.54 -36.70 -17.76
N GLY A 135 -16.43 -36.31 -18.39
CA GLY A 135 -15.97 -34.94 -18.51
C GLY A 135 -17.09 -33.93 -18.75
N SER A 136 -17.09 -32.87 -17.93
CA SER A 136 -17.71 -31.62 -18.30
C SER A 136 -17.01 -31.12 -19.57
N GLN A 137 -17.64 -31.38 -20.71
CA GLN A 137 -17.54 -30.54 -21.89
C GLN A 137 -18.16 -29.19 -21.54
N ASP A 138 -17.42 -28.37 -20.81
CA ASP A 138 -17.59 -26.93 -20.89
C ASP A 138 -16.26 -26.38 -21.38
N GLY A 139 -16.27 -25.85 -22.59
CA GLY A 139 -15.11 -25.35 -23.33
C GLY A 139 -14.46 -24.11 -22.71
N SER A 140 -14.53 -23.91 -21.40
CA SER A 140 -13.60 -23.03 -20.70
C SER A 140 -12.27 -23.77 -20.64
N ALA A 141 -11.32 -23.37 -21.48
CA ALA A 141 -9.94 -23.83 -21.43
C ALA A 141 -9.51 -24.00 -19.96
N ALA A 142 -8.98 -25.18 -19.62
CA ALA A 142 -8.43 -25.46 -18.29
C ALA A 142 -7.16 -24.60 -18.10
N TRP A 143 -7.35 -23.32 -17.82
CA TRP A 143 -6.26 -22.43 -17.45
C TRP A 143 -6.00 -22.63 -15.96
N GLU A 144 -4.75 -22.85 -15.61
CA GLU A 144 -4.33 -22.98 -14.23
C GLU A 144 -3.77 -21.65 -13.75
N TRP A 145 -4.19 -21.21 -12.56
CA TRP A 145 -3.49 -20.13 -11.87
C TRP A 145 -2.04 -20.54 -11.64
N GLY A 146 -1.11 -19.74 -12.16
CA GLY A 146 0.33 -19.88 -11.97
C GLY A 146 0.99 -18.52 -11.75
N GLY A 147 2.30 -18.52 -11.53
CA GLY A 147 3.08 -17.31 -11.24
C GLY A 147 2.96 -16.82 -9.79
N CYS A 148 3.32 -15.55 -9.58
CA CYS A 148 3.29 -14.90 -8.29
C CYS A 148 2.06 -13.99 -8.20
N GLY A 149 1.14 -14.31 -7.29
CA GLY A 149 0.04 -13.40 -6.95
C GLY A 149 0.53 -12.31 -6.01
N ASP A 150 0.21 -11.05 -6.31
CA ASP A 150 0.56 -9.92 -5.47
C ASP A 150 -0.17 -9.96 -4.10
N ASP A 151 0.58 -9.84 -3.00
CA ASP A 151 -0.03 -9.69 -1.67
C ASP A 151 -0.37 -8.21 -1.38
N VAL A 152 -1.44 -7.75 -2.04
CA VAL A 152 -1.98 -6.38 -1.89
C VAL A 152 -2.44 -6.08 -0.46
N ASP A 153 -2.87 -7.11 0.29
CA ASP A 153 -3.35 -6.94 1.66
C ASP A 153 -2.17 -6.58 2.61
N PHE A 154 -0.99 -7.18 2.41
CA PHE A 154 0.22 -6.82 3.16
C PHE A 154 0.67 -5.37 2.86
N GLY A 155 0.65 -4.98 1.58
CA GLY A 155 0.98 -3.60 1.18
C GLY A 155 0.04 -2.55 1.81
N ASP A 156 -1.28 -2.82 1.82
CA ASP A 156 -2.28 -1.95 2.45
C ASP A 156 -2.02 -1.83 3.96
N GLU A 157 -1.80 -2.96 4.64
CA GLU A 157 -1.53 -2.99 6.08
C GLU A 157 -0.31 -2.13 6.45
N LYS A 158 0.83 -2.32 5.77
CA LYS A 158 2.05 -1.55 6.05
C LYS A 158 1.86 -0.07 5.72
N SER A 159 1.16 0.25 4.64
CA SER A 159 0.81 1.63 4.29
C SER A 159 -0.04 2.30 5.38
N ARG A 160 -1.06 1.62 5.93
CA ARG A 160 -1.85 2.11 7.08
C ARG A 160 -0.99 2.31 8.32
N LEU A 161 -0.22 1.29 8.72
CA LEU A 161 0.60 1.35 9.95
C LEU A 161 1.53 2.55 9.95
N PHE A 162 2.06 2.89 8.77
CA PHE A 162 3.01 3.98 8.61
C PHE A 162 2.37 5.34 8.37
N MET A 163 1.50 5.46 7.36
CA MET A 163 0.91 6.74 6.96
C MET A 163 -0.19 7.20 7.91
N ASP A 164 -0.84 6.23 8.58
CA ASP A 164 -1.96 6.47 9.49
C ASP A 164 -1.55 6.35 10.97
N ALA A 165 -0.29 6.62 11.32
CA ALA A 165 0.16 6.53 12.71
C ALA A 165 -0.27 7.71 13.59
N GLN A 166 -0.61 8.88 13.01
CA GLN A 166 -0.88 10.12 13.76
C GLN A 166 -2.29 10.19 14.38
N HIS A 167 -3.17 9.21 14.12
CA HIS A 167 -4.57 9.21 14.54
C HIS A 167 -4.83 9.30 16.03
N LYS A 168 -3.86 8.90 16.87
CA LYS A 168 -4.03 8.95 18.33
C LYS A 168 -3.89 10.36 18.91
N ARG A 169 -3.23 11.29 18.21
CA ARG A 169 -2.97 12.66 18.72
C ARG A 169 -4.04 13.70 18.34
N GLY A 170 -4.98 13.35 17.45
CA GLY A 170 -6.00 14.26 16.92
C GLY A 170 -7.38 13.63 16.78
N ARG A 171 -7.77 12.71 17.68
CA ARG A 171 -9.13 12.12 17.67
C ARG A 171 -10.18 13.25 17.66
N GLY A 172 -10.90 13.38 16.54
CA GLY A 172 -11.95 14.40 16.34
C GLY A 172 -11.56 15.59 15.47
N ASP A 173 -10.30 15.71 15.03
CA ASP A 173 -9.90 16.73 14.05
C ASP A 173 -10.40 16.32 12.65
N ILE A 174 -11.29 17.13 12.07
CA ILE A 174 -11.86 16.90 10.74
C ILE A 174 -10.78 16.74 9.67
N ARG A 175 -9.68 17.47 9.78
CA ARG A 175 -8.58 17.42 8.82
C ARG A 175 -7.88 16.07 8.85
N VAL A 176 -7.70 15.51 10.06
CA VAL A 176 -7.14 14.16 10.23
C VAL A 176 -8.08 13.10 9.65
N LEU A 177 -9.40 13.25 9.85
CA LEU A 177 -10.40 12.34 9.28
C LEU A 177 -10.46 12.40 7.75
N VAL A 178 -10.37 13.60 7.16
CA VAL A 178 -10.31 13.76 5.70
C VAL A 178 -9.02 13.16 5.16
N GLN A 179 -7.89 13.37 5.84
CA GLN A 179 -6.62 12.74 5.45
C GLN A 179 -6.70 11.21 5.47
N LEU A 180 -7.29 10.61 6.51
CA LEU A 180 -7.56 9.17 6.57
C LEU A 180 -8.36 8.68 5.37
N HIS A 181 -9.46 9.36 5.12
CA HIS A 181 -10.37 9.01 4.03
C HIS A 181 -9.65 9.06 2.68
N ASN A 182 -8.86 10.10 2.44
CA ASN A 182 -8.11 10.24 1.18
C ASN A 182 -7.03 9.16 1.04
N ASN A 183 -6.27 8.88 2.11
CA ASN A 183 -5.30 7.78 2.12
C ASN A 183 -5.98 6.44 1.78
N GLU A 184 -7.15 6.20 2.37
CA GLU A 184 -7.92 5.00 2.16
C GLU A 184 -8.42 4.86 0.72
N ALA A 185 -9.00 5.93 0.18
CA ALA A 185 -9.46 5.97 -1.20
C ALA A 185 -8.33 5.61 -2.17
N GLY A 186 -7.11 6.08 -1.91
CA GLY A 186 -5.92 5.72 -2.68
C GLY A 186 -5.59 4.22 -2.62
N ARG A 187 -5.60 3.61 -1.43
CA ARG A 187 -5.24 2.20 -1.25
C ARG A 187 -6.28 1.24 -1.84
N LEU A 188 -7.57 1.59 -1.78
CA LEU A 188 -8.65 0.79 -2.38
C LEU A 188 -8.48 0.62 -3.90
N VAL A 189 -8.02 1.67 -4.58
CA VAL A 189 -7.70 1.61 -6.02
C VAL A 189 -6.60 0.58 -6.29
N SER A 190 -5.56 0.53 -5.46
CA SER A 190 -4.47 -0.46 -5.58
C SER A 190 -4.91 -1.90 -5.26
N MET A 191 -5.95 -2.07 -4.44
CA MET A 191 -6.48 -3.38 -4.06
C MET A 191 -7.54 -3.92 -5.04
N GLY A 192 -7.96 -3.15 -6.04
CA GLY A 192 -9.06 -3.52 -6.94
C GLY A 192 -10.40 -3.72 -6.20
N ARG A 193 -10.55 -3.15 -5.00
CA ARG A 193 -11.78 -3.21 -4.21
C ARG A 193 -12.67 -2.02 -4.63
N ALA A 194 -13.91 -2.30 -5.01
CA ALA A 194 -14.88 -1.24 -5.31
C ALA A 194 -15.15 -0.38 -4.05
N ILE A 195 -15.26 0.93 -4.26
CA ILE A 195 -15.62 1.93 -3.23
C ILE A 195 -17.12 1.89 -2.98
#